data_AF-A0A9L0RYU0-F1
#
_entry.id   AF-A0A9L0RYU0-F1
#
_cell.length_a   1.000
_cell.length_b   1.000
_cell.length_c   1.000
_cell.angle_alpha   90.00
_cell.angle_beta   90.00
_cell.angle_gamma   90.00
#
_symmetry.space_group_name_H-M   'P 1'
#
loop_
_entity.id
_entity.type
_entity.pdbx_description
1 polymer ?
#
loop_
_entity_poly.entity_id
_entity_poly.type
_entity_poly.pdbx_seq_one_letter_code
_entity_poly.pdbx_strand_id
1 'polypeptide(L)'
;QGGWTLGLPCSCRGPGEVGARSFLFEAVSLCAVFGGGTHLTIAGGPTSAPSVSLFPPSSEELSANKATVVCLISDFSPSGLEVIWKVNDAVTTDGVQTTRSSKQSNGKYAASSYLTRTSAQWKSYSSVSCQVTHQGKTVEKKLSPSDCP
;
A
#
# COMPACT_ATOMS: atom_id res chain seq x y z
N GLN A 1 -0.94 7.81 -17.74
CA GLN A 1 0.32 7.18 -18.19
C GLN A 1 1.49 7.88 -17.49
N GLY A 2 2.18 7.21 -16.57
CA GLY A 2 3.29 7.80 -15.82
C GLY A 2 4.50 6.87 -15.86
N GLY A 3 5.48 7.21 -16.68
CA GLY A 3 6.77 6.53 -16.75
C GLY A 3 7.82 7.36 -16.02
N TRP A 4 8.46 6.75 -15.03
CA TRP A 4 9.73 7.22 -14.49
C TRP A 4 10.60 6.01 -14.17
N THR A 5 11.49 5.68 -15.09
CA THR A 5 12.67 4.85 -14.82
C THR A 5 13.88 5.58 -15.38
N LEU A 6 14.60 6.27 -14.50
CA LEU A 6 16.00 6.60 -14.73
C LEU A 6 16.78 6.01 -13.56
N GLY A 7 16.88 4.68 -13.56
CA GLY A 7 17.95 3.99 -12.86
C GLY A 7 19.23 4.29 -13.64
N LEU A 8 20.04 5.23 -13.14
CA LEU A 8 21.37 5.47 -13.68
C LEU A 8 22.16 4.14 -13.66
N PRO A 9 22.81 3.73 -14.74
CA PRO A 9 23.80 2.67 -14.65
C PRO A 9 24.97 3.19 -13.80
N CYS A 10 25.33 2.44 -12.75
CA CYS A 10 26.58 2.67 -12.03
C CYS A 10 27.74 2.60 -13.03
N SER A 11 28.36 3.74 -13.30
CA SER A 11 29.52 3.82 -14.19
C SER A 11 30.75 3.30 -13.45
N CYS A 12 31.29 2.16 -13.87
CA CYS A 12 32.59 1.71 -13.41
C CYS A 12 33.68 2.67 -13.93
N ARG A 13 34.44 3.30 -13.02
CA ARG A 13 35.59 4.13 -13.36
C ARG A 13 36.80 3.20 -13.55
N GLY A 14 37.26 3.04 -14.79
CA GLY A 14 38.46 2.26 -15.11
C GLY A 14 39.76 2.93 -14.61
N PRO A 15 40.85 2.17 -14.43
CA PRO A 15 42.16 2.72 -14.07
C PRO A 15 42.71 3.58 -15.22
N GLY A 16 43.30 4.73 -14.87
CA GLY A 16 43.88 5.67 -15.83
C GLY A 16 45.06 5.07 -16.59
N GLU A 17 45.13 5.38 -17.88
CA GLU A 17 46.21 4.96 -18.78
C GLU A 17 47.56 5.59 -18.41
N VAL A 18 48.62 4.77 -18.42
CA VAL A 18 49.97 5.20 -18.79
C VAL A 18 50.68 4.06 -19.52
N GLY A 19 51.09 4.34 -20.77
CA GLY A 19 52.24 3.69 -21.41
C GLY A 19 51.94 2.52 -22.34
N ALA A 20 52.17 2.75 -23.64
CA ALA A 20 52.08 1.76 -24.72
C ALA A 20 53.05 0.58 -24.57
N ARG A 21 52.54 -0.65 -24.75
CA ARG A 21 53.18 -1.80 -25.43
C ARG A 21 52.20 -2.98 -25.53
N SER A 22 52.16 -3.59 -26.69
CA SER A 22 51.20 -4.61 -27.13
C SER A 22 51.09 -5.84 -26.22
N PHE A 23 49.91 -6.08 -25.66
CA PHE A 23 49.44 -7.39 -25.17
C PHE A 23 47.92 -7.45 -25.34
N LEU A 24 47.40 -8.41 -26.11
CA LEU A 24 45.97 -8.73 -26.15
C LEU A 24 45.62 -9.48 -24.86
N PHE A 25 45.28 -8.74 -23.81
CA PHE A 25 44.66 -9.30 -22.60
C PHE A 25 43.14 -9.16 -22.76
N GLU A 26 42.42 -10.28 -22.82
CA GLU A 26 40.97 -10.27 -22.64
C GLU A 26 40.66 -9.60 -21.30
N ALA A 27 39.89 -8.51 -21.34
CA ALA A 27 39.38 -7.88 -20.15
C ALA A 27 38.32 -8.81 -19.54
N VAL A 28 38.75 -9.70 -18.63
CA VAL A 28 37.82 -10.49 -17.81
C VAL A 28 37.04 -9.50 -16.95
N SER A 29 35.79 -9.25 -17.32
CA SER A 29 34.89 -8.35 -16.60
C SER A 29 34.61 -8.91 -15.20
N LEU A 30 35.26 -8.36 -14.18
CA LEU A 30 35.02 -8.65 -12.76
C LEU A 30 33.79 -7.90 -12.21
N CYS A 31 32.75 -7.70 -13.02
CA CYS A 31 31.48 -7.20 -12.51
C CYS A 31 30.78 -8.31 -11.73
N ALA A 32 30.77 -8.20 -10.40
CA ALA A 32 29.88 -9.03 -9.59
C ALA A 32 28.42 -8.63 -9.88
N VAL A 33 27.73 -9.43 -10.69
CA VAL A 33 26.30 -9.24 -11.00
C VAL A 33 25.47 -9.99 -9.96
N PHE A 34 24.63 -9.27 -9.21
CA PHE A 34 23.59 -9.91 -8.40
C PHE A 34 22.45 -10.39 -9.31
N GLY A 35 22.03 -11.65 -9.14
CA GLY A 35 20.89 -12.21 -9.86
C GLY A 35 19.55 -11.59 -9.42
N GLY A 36 18.46 -11.86 -10.16
CA GLY A 36 17.14 -11.26 -9.93
C GLY A 36 16.42 -11.63 -8.62
N GLY A 37 17.01 -12.52 -7.80
CA GLY A 37 16.43 -12.98 -6.53
C GLY A 37 15.27 -13.97 -6.68
N THR A 38 14.88 -14.59 -5.57
CA THR A 38 13.75 -15.54 -5.49
C THR A 38 12.77 -15.06 -4.42
N HIS A 39 11.49 -14.93 -4.76
CA HIS A 39 10.44 -14.59 -3.81
C HIS A 39 9.90 -15.87 -3.13
N LEU A 40 10.12 -15.99 -1.82
CA LEU A 40 9.62 -17.11 -1.02
C LEU A 40 8.33 -16.70 -0.29
N THR A 41 7.26 -17.49 -0.42
CA THR A 41 6.00 -17.31 0.33
C THR A 41 5.72 -18.56 1.17
N ILE A 42 5.41 -18.38 2.46
CA ILE A 42 5.10 -19.48 3.38
C ILE A 42 3.57 -19.65 3.46
N ALA A 43 3.04 -20.74 2.92
CA ALA A 43 1.60 -20.96 2.77
C ALA A 43 0.91 -21.66 3.97
N GLY A 44 1.66 -22.04 5.02
CA GLY A 44 1.14 -22.85 6.15
C GLY A 44 1.21 -22.17 7.52
N GLY A 45 1.28 -20.85 7.58
CA GLY A 45 1.38 -20.11 8.84
C GLY A 45 0.05 -19.99 9.60
N PRO A 46 0.09 -19.67 10.92
CA PRO A 46 -1.11 -19.39 11.69
C PRO A 46 -1.90 -18.23 11.08
N THR A 47 -3.21 -18.43 10.92
CA THR A 47 -4.12 -17.40 10.41
C THR A 47 -4.54 -16.48 11.56
N SER A 48 -4.49 -15.18 11.33
CA SER A 48 -5.00 -14.15 12.25
C SER A 48 -5.98 -13.26 11.51
N ALA A 49 -7.16 -13.07 12.07
CA ALA A 49 -8.17 -12.16 11.52
C ALA A 49 -7.75 -10.70 11.72
N PRO A 50 -8.13 -9.79 10.79
CA PRO A 50 -7.79 -8.38 10.91
C PRO A 50 -8.56 -7.68 12.03
N SER A 51 -7.88 -6.78 12.71
CA SER A 51 -8.50 -5.70 13.46
C SER A 51 -8.81 -4.56 12.50
N VAL A 52 -10.08 -4.15 12.43
CA VAL A 52 -10.54 -3.07 11.53
C VAL A 52 -11.04 -1.89 12.36
N SER A 53 -10.46 -0.72 12.10
CA SER A 53 -10.85 0.56 12.69
C SER A 53 -11.19 1.55 11.60
N LEU A 54 -12.29 2.28 11.75
CA LEU A 54 -12.77 3.23 10.77
C LEU A 54 -12.82 4.62 11.41
N PHE A 55 -12.19 5.60 10.77
CA PHE A 55 -12.04 6.96 11.28
C PHE A 55 -12.74 7.95 10.35
N PRO A 56 -13.55 8.87 10.90
CA PRO A 56 -14.15 9.94 10.13
C PRO A 56 -13.10 10.98 9.69
N PRO A 57 -13.46 11.85 8.73
CA PRO A 57 -12.65 13.04 8.42
C PRO A 57 -12.51 13.94 9.65
N SER A 58 -11.39 14.65 9.77
CA SER A 58 -11.21 15.63 10.85
C SER A 58 -11.99 16.93 10.56
N SER A 59 -12.36 17.66 11.60
CA SER A 59 -13.08 18.94 11.46
C SER A 59 -12.26 19.99 10.71
N GLU A 60 -10.93 19.96 10.85
CA GLU A 60 -10.00 20.81 10.11
C GLU A 60 -10.03 20.48 8.62
N GLU A 61 -10.05 19.19 8.27
CA GLU A 61 -10.13 18.75 6.86
C GLU A 61 -11.46 19.19 6.22
N LEU A 62 -12.56 19.00 6.95
CA LEU A 62 -13.90 19.41 6.50
C LEU A 62 -14.01 20.91 6.29
N SER A 63 -13.33 21.71 7.12
CA SER A 63 -13.25 23.16 6.98
C SER A 63 -12.48 23.58 5.73
N ALA A 64 -11.55 22.74 5.25
CA ALA A 64 -10.84 22.90 3.99
C ALA A 64 -11.60 22.32 2.77
N ASN A 65 -12.90 22.04 2.91
CA ASN A 65 -13.77 21.46 1.87
C ASN A 65 -13.34 20.05 1.37
N LYS A 66 -12.59 19.32 2.18
CA LYS A 66 -12.14 17.95 1.88
C LYS A 66 -12.60 17.00 2.97
N ALA A 67 -12.80 15.73 2.63
CA ALA A 67 -13.18 14.70 3.57
C ALA A 67 -12.48 13.39 3.22
N THR A 68 -11.68 12.85 4.13
CA THR A 68 -11.03 11.54 3.96
C THR A 68 -11.44 10.60 5.10
N VAL A 69 -12.17 9.55 4.77
CA VAL A 69 -12.47 8.45 5.70
C VAL A 69 -11.31 7.46 5.65
N VAL A 70 -10.82 7.02 6.81
CA VAL A 70 -9.66 6.12 6.91
C VAL A 70 -10.08 4.79 7.51
N CYS A 71 -9.87 3.69 6.78
CA CYS A 71 -10.01 2.33 7.28
C CYS A 71 -8.63 1.74 7.56
N LEU A 72 -8.28 1.59 8.84
CA LEU A 72 -7.04 0.98 9.29
C LEU A 72 -7.28 -0.50 9.54
N ILE A 73 -6.40 -1.34 8.99
CA ILE A 73 -6.48 -2.80 9.04
C ILE A 73 -5.16 -3.32 9.61
N SER A 74 -5.18 -4.00 10.75
CA SER A 74 -3.96 -4.48 11.42
C SER A 74 -4.06 -5.92 11.86
N ASP A 75 -2.91 -6.49 12.24
CA ASP A 75 -2.79 -7.77 12.94
C ASP A 75 -3.37 -8.98 12.20
N PHE A 76 -3.38 -8.94 10.87
CA PHE A 76 -3.82 -10.07 10.03
C PHE A 76 -2.65 -10.88 9.47
N SER A 77 -2.91 -12.14 9.18
CA SER A 77 -1.95 -13.05 8.51
C SER A 77 -2.72 -14.20 7.87
N PRO A 78 -2.46 -14.59 6.61
CA PRO A 78 -1.44 -14.10 5.68
C PRO A 78 -1.78 -12.71 5.09
N SER A 79 -0.93 -12.17 4.21
CA SER A 79 -1.01 -10.77 3.72
C SER A 79 -2.16 -10.44 2.76
N GLY A 80 -2.84 -11.44 2.22
CA GLY A 80 -3.90 -11.26 1.24
C GLY A 80 -5.22 -10.82 1.89
N LEU A 81 -5.77 -9.69 1.44
CA LEU A 81 -7.08 -9.20 1.85
C LEU A 81 -7.77 -8.48 0.68
N GLU A 82 -9.08 -8.28 0.82
CA GLU A 82 -9.91 -7.46 -0.06
C GLU A 82 -10.60 -6.39 0.76
N VAL A 83 -10.70 -5.17 0.23
CA VAL A 83 -11.40 -4.05 0.87
C VAL A 83 -12.48 -3.54 -0.07
N ILE A 84 -13.71 -3.47 0.42
CA ILE A 84 -14.88 -2.92 -0.28
C ILE A 84 -15.40 -1.74 0.54
N TRP A 85 -15.63 -0.61 -0.14
CA TRP A 85 -16.30 0.54 0.45
C TRP A 85 -17.75 0.58 0.04
N LYS A 86 -18.63 0.95 0.98
CA LYS A 86 -20.03 1.25 0.70
C LYS A 86 -20.36 2.65 1.19
N VAL A 87 -21.08 3.42 0.38
CA VAL A 87 -21.68 4.70 0.73
C VAL A 87 -23.18 4.54 0.61
N ASN A 88 -23.93 4.79 1.67
CA ASN A 88 -25.38 4.56 1.73
C ASN A 88 -25.74 3.13 1.28
N ASP A 89 -24.97 2.15 1.75
CA ASP A 89 -25.07 0.72 1.42
C ASP A 89 -24.81 0.35 -0.07
N ALA A 90 -24.46 1.30 -0.93
CA ALA A 90 -24.04 1.08 -2.31
C ALA A 90 -22.51 0.98 -2.42
N VAL A 91 -22.01 -0.05 -3.12
CA VAL A 91 -20.57 -0.25 -3.33
C VAL A 91 -19.97 0.89 -4.16
N THR A 92 -18.81 1.40 -3.75
CA THR A 92 -18.07 2.43 -4.48
C THR A 92 -16.58 2.10 -4.55
N THR A 93 -15.98 2.43 -5.69
CA THR A 93 -14.52 2.43 -5.92
C THR A 93 -14.00 3.84 -6.21
N ASP A 94 -14.90 4.80 -6.41
CA ASP A 94 -14.54 6.19 -6.70
C ASP A 94 -13.85 6.79 -5.48
N GLY A 95 -12.72 7.48 -5.68
CA GLY A 95 -11.90 8.06 -4.62
C GLY A 95 -11.38 7.07 -3.58
N VAL A 96 -11.41 5.75 -3.86
CA VAL A 96 -10.85 4.71 -2.98
C VAL A 96 -9.37 4.51 -3.28
N GLN A 97 -8.53 4.47 -2.25
CA GLN A 97 -7.12 4.11 -2.34
C GLN A 97 -6.78 3.11 -1.24
N THR A 98 -6.18 1.98 -1.60
CA THR A 98 -5.78 0.94 -0.64
C THR A 98 -4.30 0.66 -0.75
N THR A 99 -3.59 0.68 0.38
CA THR A 99 -2.15 0.37 0.41
C THR A 99 -1.91 -1.12 0.26
N ARG A 100 -0.72 -1.48 -0.22
CA ARG A 100 -0.25 -2.87 -0.12
C ARG A 100 -0.06 -3.24 1.35
N SER A 101 -0.33 -4.50 1.68
CA SER A 101 -0.08 -5.04 3.01
C SER A 101 1.42 -4.97 3.33
N SER A 102 1.77 -4.37 4.46
CA SER A 102 3.14 -4.29 4.96
C SER A 102 3.29 -5.15 6.22
N LYS A 103 4.46 -5.78 6.37
CA LYS A 103 4.73 -6.63 7.54
C LYS A 103 5.14 -5.75 8.72
N GLN A 104 4.48 -5.94 9.85
CA GLN A 104 4.74 -5.25 11.12
C GLN A 104 5.81 -5.99 11.94
N SER A 105 6.35 -5.33 12.96
CA SER A 105 7.36 -5.90 13.87
C SER A 105 6.87 -7.13 14.64
N ASN A 106 5.56 -7.24 14.88
CA ASN A 106 4.93 -8.40 15.51
C ASN A 106 4.77 -9.62 14.57
N GLY A 107 5.30 -9.54 13.34
CA GLY A 107 5.26 -10.62 12.34
C GLY A 107 3.97 -10.73 11.55
N LYS A 108 2.96 -9.90 11.86
CA LYS A 108 1.67 -9.83 11.15
C LYS A 108 1.67 -8.73 10.10
N TYR A 109 0.57 -8.55 9.39
CA TYR A 109 0.41 -7.56 8.34
C TYR A 109 -0.54 -6.44 8.74
N ALA A 110 -0.30 -5.26 8.17
CA ALA A 110 -1.19 -4.11 8.21
C ALA A 110 -1.41 -3.53 6.82
N ALA A 111 -2.56 -2.89 6.63
CA ALA A 111 -2.91 -2.12 5.44
C ALA A 111 -3.82 -0.96 5.85
N SER A 112 -3.92 0.05 5.00
CA SER A 112 -4.91 1.11 5.14
C SER A 112 -5.65 1.32 3.83
N SER A 113 -6.91 1.70 3.95
CA SER A 113 -7.74 2.12 2.83
C SER A 113 -8.35 3.49 3.13
N TYR A 114 -8.50 4.30 2.10
CA TYR A 114 -8.91 5.69 2.18
C TYR A 114 -10.05 5.93 1.21
N LEU A 115 -11.08 6.66 1.64
CA LEU A 115 -12.17 7.15 0.79
C LEU A 115 -12.18 8.67 0.84
N THR A 116 -11.84 9.33 -0.27
CA THR A 116 -11.79 10.80 -0.35
C THR A 116 -13.03 11.37 -1.05
N ARG A 117 -13.64 12.39 -0.44
CA ARG A 117 -14.81 13.12 -0.94
C ARG A 117 -14.70 14.61 -0.62
N THR A 118 -15.66 15.41 -1.11
CA THR A 118 -15.83 16.78 -0.63
C THR A 118 -16.54 16.79 0.71
N SER A 119 -16.40 17.88 1.47
CA SER A 119 -17.10 18.01 2.75
C SER A 119 -18.63 18.01 2.58
N ALA A 120 -19.14 18.58 1.49
CA ALA A 120 -20.56 18.58 1.15
C ALA A 120 -21.09 17.17 0.88
N GLN A 121 -20.35 16.36 0.11
CA GLN A 121 -20.69 14.96 -0.14
C GLN A 121 -20.67 14.15 1.16
N TRP A 122 -19.61 14.28 1.96
CA TRP A 122 -19.50 13.61 3.26
C TRP A 122 -20.72 13.85 4.15
N LYS A 123 -21.11 15.13 4.31
CA LYS A 123 -22.27 15.52 5.13
C LYS A 123 -23.61 15.05 4.57
N SER A 124 -23.69 14.71 3.28
CA SER A 124 -24.91 14.21 2.65
C SER A 124 -25.12 12.70 2.83
N TYR A 125 -24.10 11.97 3.28
CA TYR A 125 -24.18 10.53 3.42
C TYR A 125 -24.95 10.14 4.69
N SER A 126 -25.78 9.11 4.59
CA SER A 126 -26.38 8.49 5.77
C SER A 126 -25.38 7.57 6.47
N SER A 127 -24.51 6.92 5.70
CA SER A 127 -23.50 6.03 6.25
C SER A 127 -22.38 5.70 5.28
N VAL A 128 -21.22 5.38 5.84
CA VAL A 128 -20.07 4.84 5.12
C VAL A 128 -19.56 3.60 5.83
N SER A 129 -19.34 2.53 5.05
CA SER A 129 -18.79 1.26 5.53
C SER A 129 -17.49 0.90 4.84
N CYS A 130 -16.54 0.37 5.62
CA CYS A 130 -15.38 -0.36 5.15
C CYS A 130 -15.58 -1.85 5.47
N GLN A 131 -15.68 -2.67 4.43
CA GLN A 131 -15.81 -4.11 4.52
C GLN A 131 -14.48 -4.76 4.12
N VAL A 132 -13.88 -5.51 5.03
CA VAL A 132 -12.59 -6.18 4.84
C VAL A 132 -12.81 -7.68 4.82
N THR A 133 -12.42 -8.33 3.73
CA THR A 133 -12.45 -9.79 3.59
C THR A 133 -11.05 -10.34 3.69
N HIS A 134 -10.82 -11.25 4.63
CA HIS A 134 -9.54 -11.91 4.87
C HIS A 134 -9.76 -13.42 5.07
N GLN A 135 -9.11 -14.24 4.26
CA GLN A 135 -9.26 -15.71 4.28
C GLN A 135 -10.73 -16.18 4.26
N GLY A 136 -11.58 -15.50 3.47
CA GLY A 136 -13.02 -15.80 3.36
C GLY A 136 -13.89 -15.29 4.52
N LYS A 137 -13.31 -14.67 5.54
CA LYS A 137 -14.05 -14.04 6.65
C LYS A 137 -14.15 -12.54 6.42
N THR A 138 -15.33 -11.99 6.71
CA THR A 138 -15.62 -10.57 6.47
C THR A 138 -15.79 -9.83 7.80
N VAL A 139 -15.15 -8.67 7.92
CA VAL A 139 -15.35 -7.72 9.01
C VAL A 139 -15.79 -6.39 8.40
N GLU A 140 -16.95 -5.87 8.83
CA GLU A 140 -17.46 -4.57 8.39
C GLU A 140 -17.43 -3.58 9.56
N LYS A 141 -16.92 -2.37 9.28
CA LYS A 141 -17.09 -1.20 10.15
C LYS A 141 -17.87 -0.15 9.41
N LYS A 142 -18.84 0.44 10.10
CA LYS A 142 -19.77 1.44 9.56
C LYS A 142 -19.77 2.63 10.50
N LEU A 143 -19.84 3.84 9.94
CA LEU A 143 -20.04 5.07 10.71
C LEU A 143 -20.94 6.03 9.93
N SER A 144 -21.63 6.90 10.65
CA SER A 144 -22.44 7.97 10.06
C SER A 144 -21.77 9.34 10.29
N PRO A 145 -21.92 10.29 9.35
CA PRO A 145 -21.46 11.67 9.57
C PRO A 145 -22.10 12.33 10.80
N SER A 146 -23.30 11.90 11.19
CA SER A 146 -24.03 12.38 12.36
C SER A 146 -23.49 11.89 13.70
N ASP A 147 -22.73 10.80 13.72
CA ASP A 147 -22.12 10.28 14.96
C ASP A 147 -20.84 11.02 15.35
N CYS A 148 -20.40 11.97 14.53
CA CYS A 148 -19.18 12.74 14.73
C CYS A 148 -19.55 14.18 15.16
N PRO A 149 -19.17 14.61 16.38
CA PRO A 149 -19.47 15.96 16.88
C PRO A 149 -18.71 17.08 16.15
#